data_AF-A0A5N7AE02-F1
#
_entry.id   AF-A0A5N7AE02-F1
#
_cell.length_a   1.000
_cell.length_b   1.000
_cell.length_c   1.000
_cell.angle_alpha   90.00
_cell.angle_beta   90.00
_cell.angle_gamma   90.00
#
_symmetry.space_group_name_H-M   'P 1'
#
loop_
_entity.id
_entity.type
_entity.pdbx_description
1 polymer ?
#
loop_
_entity_poly.entity_id
_entity_poly.type
_entity_poly.pdbx_seq_one_letter_code
_entity_poly.pdbx_strand_id
1 'polypeptide(L)'
;MDTQTDLTQDIIGPNSAFVSQSETFPKRFTDISPEDIEDKTTRATELVRQALVAECGVPVTESSTSMWRILGGLGNHDLSAMREALGMPTKVLGANLGYPFWNVLFQYPGFAVSYASGMDSVPRFDAHIEIYSQIKSVRMQYDTPYVKGLPTTLHICEKVGDGYRETIIRRTYEDPYTLQLKELYSWVVHGTLVETTVEDAELDSQIFQMIMKAGGYTA
;
A
#
# COMPACT_ATOMS: atom_id res chain seq x y z
N MET A 1 -13.39 16.24 20.90
CA MET A 1 -12.60 15.90 19.70
C MET A 1 -11.80 14.70 20.14
N ASP A 2 -12.32 13.51 19.86
CA ASP A 2 -11.72 12.28 20.34
C ASP A 2 -10.35 12.14 19.66
N THR A 3 -9.30 11.99 20.46
CA THR A 3 -7.94 11.85 19.96
C THR A 3 -7.89 10.56 19.16
N GLN A 4 -7.89 10.69 17.84
CA GLN A 4 -7.73 9.58 16.92
C GLN A 4 -6.24 9.50 16.57
N THR A 5 -5.66 8.34 16.82
CA THR A 5 -4.34 7.97 16.30
C THR A 5 -4.58 6.78 15.42
N ASP A 6 -3.98 6.77 14.24
CA ASP A 6 -4.09 5.65 13.33
C ASP A 6 -2.71 5.10 13.00
N LEU A 7 -2.66 3.79 12.79
CA LEU A 7 -1.47 3.06 12.40
C LEU A 7 -1.78 2.30 11.10
N THR A 8 -0.93 2.48 10.10
CA THR A 8 -0.88 1.61 8.94
C THR A 8 0.46 0.91 8.94
N GLN A 9 0.44 -0.42 8.83
CA GLN A 9 1.63 -1.24 8.82
C GLN A 9 1.59 -2.21 7.65
N ASP A 10 2.69 -2.27 6.89
CA ASP A 10 2.93 -3.28 5.86
C ASP A 10 4.36 -3.81 5.97
N ILE A 11 4.56 -4.81 6.83
CA ILE A 11 5.86 -5.46 7.01
C ILE A 11 5.77 -6.90 6.55
N ILE A 12 6.35 -7.15 5.38
CA ILE A 12 6.18 -8.41 4.66
C ILE A 12 7.48 -9.21 4.54
N GLY A 13 7.29 -10.53 4.54
CA GLY A 13 8.32 -11.50 4.28
C GLY A 13 8.54 -11.81 2.81
N PRO A 14 9.44 -12.76 2.50
CA PRO A 14 9.73 -13.17 1.14
C PRO A 14 8.51 -13.84 0.48
N ASN A 15 8.04 -13.28 -0.65
CA ASN A 15 6.90 -13.81 -1.42
C ASN A 15 7.04 -15.29 -1.80
N SER A 16 8.28 -15.76 -2.01
CA SER A 16 8.58 -17.16 -2.34
C SER A 16 8.08 -18.14 -1.29
N ALA A 17 8.06 -17.76 -0.01
CA ALA A 17 7.56 -18.60 1.06
C ALA A 17 6.05 -18.90 0.88
N PHE A 18 5.26 -17.89 0.52
CA PHE A 18 3.82 -18.05 0.27
C PHE A 18 3.55 -18.76 -1.06
N VAL A 19 4.20 -18.31 -2.14
CA VAL A 19 3.98 -18.82 -3.49
C VAL A 19 4.34 -20.31 -3.63
N SER A 20 5.44 -20.75 -3.01
CA SER A 20 5.85 -22.16 -3.07
C SER A 20 4.90 -23.11 -2.33
N GLN A 21 4.04 -22.57 -1.46
CA GLN A 21 3.09 -23.31 -0.63
C GLN A 21 1.63 -23.05 -1.01
N SER A 22 1.36 -22.32 -2.10
CA SER A 22 0.01 -21.87 -2.46
C SER A 22 -0.72 -22.75 -3.48
N GLU A 23 -0.08 -23.82 -3.97
CA GLU A 23 -0.61 -24.70 -5.02
C GLU A 23 -0.98 -23.99 -6.35
N THR A 24 -0.50 -22.76 -6.59
CA THR A 24 -0.81 -21.99 -7.83
C THR A 24 0.18 -22.22 -8.98
N PHE A 25 1.21 -23.06 -8.79
CA PHE A 25 2.22 -23.47 -9.79
C PHE A 25 2.58 -22.41 -10.86
N PRO A 26 3.02 -21.19 -10.46
CA PRO A 26 3.25 -20.12 -11.41
C PRO A 26 4.46 -20.42 -12.31
N LYS A 27 4.33 -20.08 -13.60
CA LYS A 27 5.43 -20.18 -14.58
C LYS A 27 6.14 -18.84 -14.70
N ARG A 28 7.48 -18.89 -14.73
CA ARG A 28 8.32 -17.74 -15.07
C ARG A 28 8.80 -17.90 -16.51
N PHE A 29 8.56 -16.87 -17.31
CA PHE A 29 8.94 -16.81 -18.71
C PHE A 29 10.24 -16.02 -18.84
N THR A 30 11.18 -16.53 -19.65
CA THR A 30 12.52 -15.94 -19.85
C THR A 30 12.83 -15.68 -21.32
N ASP A 31 11.81 -15.77 -22.17
CA ASP A 31 11.83 -15.59 -23.62
C ASP A 31 11.63 -14.13 -24.04
N ILE A 32 12.06 -13.19 -23.19
CA ILE A 32 12.02 -11.75 -23.48
C ILE A 32 13.28 -11.39 -24.27
N SER A 33 13.12 -10.69 -25.39
CA SER A 33 14.26 -10.30 -26.21
C SER A 33 15.14 -9.27 -25.48
N PRO A 34 16.45 -9.21 -25.78
CA PRO A 34 17.33 -8.17 -25.24
C PRO A 34 16.84 -6.74 -25.56
N GLU A 35 16.25 -6.55 -26.74
CA GLU A 35 15.69 -5.26 -27.18
C GLU A 35 14.52 -4.82 -26.30
N ASP A 36 13.60 -5.73 -25.96
CA ASP A 36 12.47 -5.43 -25.07
C ASP A 36 12.93 -5.11 -23.64
N ILE A 37 13.98 -5.79 -23.17
CA ILE A 37 14.59 -5.50 -21.86
C ILE A 37 15.20 -4.10 -21.85
N GLU A 38 15.88 -3.72 -22.92
CA GLU A 38 16.50 -2.40 -23.07
C GLU A 38 15.45 -1.28 -23.20
N ASP A 39 14.39 -1.48 -23.99
CA ASP A 39 13.25 -0.53 -24.08
C ASP A 39 12.60 -0.32 -22.72
N LYS A 40 12.22 -1.41 -22.03
CA LYS A 40 11.64 -1.36 -20.69
C LYS A 40 12.54 -0.59 -19.73
N THR A 41 13.85 -0.86 -19.74
CA THR A 41 14.81 -0.23 -18.83
C THR A 41 14.95 1.26 -19.13
N THR A 42 15.00 1.63 -20.41
CA THR A 42 15.06 3.02 -20.87
C THR A 42 13.83 3.79 -20.43
N ARG A 43 12.63 3.26 -20.70
CA ARG A 43 11.35 3.88 -20.30
C ARG A 43 11.22 3.99 -18.78
N ALA A 44 11.58 2.95 -18.03
CA ALA A 44 11.56 2.98 -16.57
C ALA A 44 12.50 4.04 -16.00
N THR A 45 13.66 4.24 -16.62
CA THR A 45 14.63 5.28 -16.23
C THR A 45 14.06 6.68 -16.48
N GLU A 46 13.45 6.89 -17.64
CA GLU A 46 12.84 8.18 -17.99
C GLU A 46 11.64 8.51 -17.09
N LEU A 47 10.79 7.53 -16.77
CA LEU A 47 9.67 7.71 -15.85
C LEU A 47 10.12 8.09 -14.44
N VAL A 48 11.17 7.44 -13.91
CA VAL A 48 11.77 7.82 -12.63
C VAL A 48 12.33 9.23 -12.70
N ARG A 49 13.03 9.59 -13.79
CA ARG A 49 13.60 10.92 -13.97
C ARG A 49 12.48 11.98 -13.99
N GLN A 50 11.39 11.74 -14.73
CA GLN A 50 10.22 12.62 -14.73
C GLN A 50 9.68 12.80 -13.31
N ALA A 51 9.39 11.69 -12.61
CA ALA A 51 8.82 11.73 -11.27
C ALA A 51 9.72 12.48 -10.28
N LEU A 52 11.00 12.16 -10.22
CA LEU A 52 11.90 12.74 -9.23
C LEU A 52 12.24 14.19 -9.56
N VAL A 53 12.58 14.50 -10.81
CA VAL A 53 13.06 15.83 -11.19
C VAL A 53 11.91 16.80 -11.42
N ALA A 54 10.97 16.44 -12.30
CA ALA A 54 9.92 17.35 -12.74
C ALA A 54 8.80 17.49 -11.69
N GLU A 55 8.39 16.38 -11.07
CA GLU A 55 7.23 16.38 -10.15
C GLU A 55 7.66 16.59 -8.69
N CYS A 56 8.73 15.90 -8.26
CA CYS A 56 9.17 15.94 -6.87
C CYS A 56 10.17 17.07 -6.58
N GLY A 57 10.98 17.50 -7.55
CA GLY A 57 12.12 18.38 -7.29
C GLY A 57 13.21 17.73 -6.42
N VAL A 58 13.33 16.40 -6.50
CA VAL A 58 14.25 15.56 -5.73
C VAL A 58 15.38 15.08 -6.64
N PRO A 59 16.64 15.05 -6.17
CA PRO A 59 17.77 14.57 -6.97
C PRO A 59 17.62 13.09 -7.32
N VAL A 60 18.04 12.73 -8.53
CA VAL A 60 18.11 11.33 -8.97
C VAL A 60 19.35 10.69 -8.36
N THR A 61 19.15 9.91 -7.30
CA THR A 61 20.16 9.10 -6.62
C THR A 61 19.68 7.65 -6.59
N GLU A 62 20.56 6.73 -6.21
CA GLU A 62 20.17 5.32 -6.00
C GLU A 62 19.08 5.19 -4.94
N SER A 63 19.18 5.96 -3.85
CA SER A 63 18.22 5.92 -2.74
C SER A 63 16.86 6.51 -3.13
N SER A 64 16.81 7.66 -3.81
CA SER A 64 15.54 8.26 -4.24
C SER A 64 14.88 7.45 -5.35
N THR A 65 15.67 6.89 -6.28
CA THR A 65 15.19 5.97 -7.32
C THR A 65 14.59 4.71 -6.72
N SER A 66 15.28 4.10 -5.75
CA SER A 66 14.82 2.89 -5.08
C SER A 66 13.54 3.16 -4.28
N MET A 67 13.49 4.26 -3.52
CA MET A 67 12.32 4.62 -2.75
C MET A 67 11.10 4.90 -3.64
N TRP A 68 11.26 5.63 -4.75
CA TRP A 68 10.17 5.85 -5.71
C TRP A 68 9.60 4.53 -6.26
N ARG A 69 10.50 3.59 -6.63
CA ARG A 69 10.09 2.27 -7.11
C ARG A 69 9.40 1.44 -6.03
N ILE A 70 9.85 1.54 -4.78
CA ILE A 70 9.24 0.86 -3.63
C ILE A 70 7.86 1.43 -3.32
N LEU A 71 7.68 2.75 -3.35
CA LEU A 71 6.37 3.37 -3.20
C LEU A 71 5.42 2.92 -4.31
N GLY A 72 5.87 2.87 -5.58
CA GLY A 72 5.04 2.40 -6.69
C GLY A 72 4.77 0.89 -6.70
N GLY A 73 5.68 0.07 -6.16
CA GLY A 73 5.60 -1.39 -6.23
C GLY A 73 5.07 -2.07 -4.97
N LEU A 74 5.33 -1.50 -3.79
CA LEU A 74 4.90 -2.00 -2.49
C LEU A 74 3.98 -0.97 -1.82
N GLY A 75 4.44 0.25 -1.53
CA GLY A 75 3.64 1.20 -0.74
C GLY A 75 2.31 1.65 -1.36
N ASN A 76 2.11 1.50 -2.68
CA ASN A 76 0.93 1.99 -3.38
C ASN A 76 -0.36 1.44 -2.80
N HIS A 77 -0.43 0.14 -2.51
CA HIS A 77 -1.70 -0.46 -2.06
C HIS A 77 -2.16 0.07 -0.69
N ASP A 78 -1.23 0.25 0.26
CA ASP A 78 -1.54 0.87 1.55
C ASP A 78 -1.99 2.30 1.38
N LEU A 79 -1.25 3.08 0.58
CA LEU A 79 -1.48 4.51 0.42
C LEU A 79 -2.80 4.77 -0.34
N SER A 80 -3.12 3.97 -1.35
CA SER A 80 -4.43 4.00 -2.03
C SER A 80 -5.56 3.62 -1.08
N ALA A 81 -5.39 2.58 -0.24
CA ALA A 81 -6.40 2.17 0.72
C ALA A 81 -6.61 3.21 1.83
N MET A 82 -5.54 3.84 2.29
CA MET A 82 -5.58 4.97 3.22
C MET A 82 -6.29 6.18 2.58
N ARG A 83 -5.96 6.54 1.33
CA ARG A 83 -6.63 7.63 0.60
C ARG A 83 -8.13 7.38 0.54
N GLU A 84 -8.52 6.16 0.17
CA GLU A 84 -9.92 5.78 0.04
C GLU A 84 -10.66 5.85 1.36
N ALA A 85 -10.07 5.33 2.44
CA ALA A 85 -10.71 5.24 3.75
C ALA A 85 -10.70 6.55 4.55
N LEU A 86 -9.62 7.33 4.43
CA LEU A 86 -9.33 8.49 5.31
C LEU A 86 -9.36 9.83 4.55
N GLY A 87 -9.40 9.81 3.22
CA GLY A 87 -9.23 10.97 2.36
C GLY A 87 -7.75 11.29 2.08
N MET A 88 -7.47 12.48 1.55
CA MET A 88 -6.09 12.89 1.29
C MET A 88 -5.38 13.39 2.56
N PRO A 89 -4.10 13.03 2.79
CA PRO A 89 -3.29 13.70 3.80
C PRO A 89 -3.05 15.16 3.40
N THR A 90 -3.00 16.05 4.39
CA THR A 90 -2.72 17.48 4.19
C THR A 90 -1.24 17.78 4.05
N LYS A 91 -0.38 16.99 4.70
CA LYS A 91 1.09 17.06 4.61
C LYS A 91 1.73 15.85 5.27
N VAL A 92 3.03 15.67 5.01
CA VAL A 92 3.90 14.80 5.79
C VAL A 92 4.57 15.62 6.91
N LEU A 93 4.46 15.16 8.15
CA LEU A 93 5.07 15.77 9.34
C LEU A 93 6.54 15.35 9.50
N GLY A 94 6.88 14.15 9.05
CA GLY A 94 8.23 13.63 9.05
C GLY A 94 8.30 12.31 8.30
N ALA A 95 9.45 12.03 7.69
CA ALA A 95 9.70 10.78 7.01
C ALA A 95 11.12 10.30 7.31
N ASN A 96 11.28 9.01 7.54
CA ASN A 96 12.56 8.33 7.55
C ASN A 96 12.53 7.30 6.42
N LEU A 97 13.11 7.66 5.29
CA LEU A 97 13.07 6.88 4.06
C LEU A 97 14.36 6.07 3.95
N GLY A 98 14.25 4.76 4.18
CA GLY A 98 15.34 3.82 4.09
C GLY A 98 14.88 2.48 3.55
N TYR A 99 15.85 1.65 3.21
CA TYR A 99 15.63 0.23 2.92
C TYR A 99 16.40 -0.58 3.98
N PRO A 100 15.81 -1.64 4.57
CA PRO A 100 14.57 -2.30 4.13
C PRO A 100 13.28 -1.77 4.79
N PHE A 101 13.36 -0.83 5.73
CA PHE A 101 12.21 -0.26 6.43
C PHE A 101 12.16 1.26 6.27
N TRP A 102 10.95 1.80 6.15
CA TRP A 102 10.71 3.23 6.14
C TRP A 102 9.48 3.58 6.99
N ASN A 103 9.44 4.83 7.43
CA ASN A 103 8.34 5.35 8.24
C ASN A 103 7.95 6.74 7.76
N VAL A 104 6.66 7.04 7.75
CA VAL A 104 6.10 8.34 7.39
C VAL A 104 5.02 8.70 8.41
N LEU A 105 5.07 9.93 8.92
CA LEU A 105 4.03 10.49 9.75
C LEU A 105 3.20 11.47 8.91
N PHE A 106 1.95 11.12 8.62
CA PHE A 106 1.03 11.96 7.87
C PHE A 106 0.16 12.82 8.80
N GLN A 107 -0.17 14.03 8.36
CA GLN A 107 -1.20 14.87 8.96
C GLN A 107 -2.48 14.80 8.12
N TYR A 108 -3.58 14.41 8.73
CA TYR A 108 -4.93 14.50 8.18
C TYR A 108 -5.73 15.62 8.86
N PRO A 109 -6.92 16.00 8.37
CA PRO A 109 -7.78 16.93 9.08
C PRO A 109 -8.18 16.41 10.47
N GLY A 110 -7.50 16.89 11.52
CA GLY A 110 -7.83 16.60 12.93
C GLY A 110 -7.08 15.44 13.58
N PHE A 111 -6.29 14.65 12.84
CA PHE A 111 -5.53 13.52 13.37
C PHE A 111 -4.25 13.25 12.58
N ALA A 112 -3.37 12.40 13.12
CA ALA A 112 -2.14 11.98 12.48
C ALA A 112 -2.12 10.46 12.29
N VAL A 113 -1.48 10.03 11.20
CA VAL A 113 -1.34 8.61 10.85
C VAL A 113 0.13 8.24 10.80
N SER A 114 0.52 7.21 11.54
CA SER A 114 1.83 6.60 11.41
C SER A 114 1.77 5.52 10.35
N TYR A 115 2.52 5.69 9.27
CA TYR A 115 2.72 4.67 8.24
C TYR A 115 4.10 4.05 8.42
N ALA A 116 4.14 2.74 8.62
CA ALA A 116 5.38 1.97 8.73
C ALA A 116 5.34 0.82 7.73
N SER A 117 6.40 0.68 6.93
CA SER A 117 6.46 -0.41 5.96
C SER A 117 7.87 -0.93 5.77
N GLY A 118 7.99 -2.16 5.29
CA GLY A 118 9.28 -2.77 5.01
C GLY A 118 9.23 -4.22 4.60
N MET A 119 10.41 -4.73 4.24
CA MET A 119 10.60 -6.11 3.83
C MET A 119 11.65 -6.78 4.70
N ASP A 120 11.29 -7.88 5.35
CA ASP A 120 12.21 -8.68 6.12
C ASP A 120 12.27 -10.14 5.62
N SER A 121 13.06 -10.96 6.30
CA SER A 121 13.22 -12.37 5.94
C SER A 121 12.26 -13.29 6.72
N VAL A 122 11.36 -12.74 7.55
CA VAL A 122 10.40 -13.51 8.32
C VAL A 122 9.20 -13.82 7.41
N PRO A 123 8.81 -15.08 7.19
CA PRO A 123 7.72 -15.44 6.27
C PRO A 123 6.34 -15.12 6.87
N ARG A 124 6.06 -13.83 7.08
CA ARG A 124 4.80 -13.28 7.56
C ARG A 124 4.30 -12.22 6.58
N PHE A 125 2.99 -11.97 6.61
CA PHE A 125 2.38 -10.87 5.88
C PHE A 125 1.65 -10.00 6.89
N ASP A 126 2.38 -9.05 7.48
CA ASP A 126 1.82 -8.17 8.52
C ASP A 126 1.39 -6.85 7.89
N ALA A 127 0.21 -6.90 7.26
CA ALA A 127 -0.41 -5.79 6.55
C ALA A 127 -1.77 -5.44 7.18
N HIS A 128 -1.91 -4.21 7.68
CA HIS A 128 -3.17 -3.74 8.26
C HIS A 128 -3.28 -2.22 8.33
N ILE A 129 -4.53 -1.73 8.36
CA ILE A 129 -4.88 -0.37 8.76
C ILE A 129 -5.67 -0.48 10.06
N GLU A 130 -5.19 0.16 11.13
CA GLU A 130 -5.85 0.19 12.43
C GLU A 130 -6.12 1.63 12.89
N ILE A 131 -7.38 1.86 13.26
CA ILE A 131 -7.91 3.14 13.72
C ILE A 131 -8.20 3.02 15.20
N TYR A 132 -7.66 3.93 16.00
CA TYR A 132 -7.88 3.97 17.45
C TYR A 132 -8.74 5.16 17.85
N SER A 133 -9.73 4.89 18.70
CA SER A 133 -10.50 5.90 19.44
C SER A 133 -10.40 5.61 20.93
N GLN A 134 -10.98 6.48 21.76
CA GLN A 134 -10.90 6.36 23.22
C GLN A 134 -11.49 5.04 23.77
N ILE A 135 -12.49 4.47 23.09
CA ILE A 135 -13.25 3.31 23.58
C ILE A 135 -13.34 2.14 22.58
N LYS A 136 -12.71 2.28 21.42
CA LYS A 136 -12.82 1.33 20.32
C LYS A 136 -11.61 1.38 19.40
N SER A 137 -11.11 0.23 18.96
CA SER A 137 -10.24 0.13 17.80
C SER A 137 -10.89 -0.70 16.69
N VAL A 138 -10.53 -0.37 15.46
CA VAL A 138 -10.99 -1.08 14.26
C VAL A 138 -9.78 -1.33 13.39
N ARG A 139 -9.47 -2.61 13.15
CA ARG A 139 -8.34 -3.06 12.34
C ARG A 139 -8.83 -3.82 11.13
N MET A 140 -8.53 -3.31 9.95
CA MET A 140 -8.65 -4.05 8.70
C MET A 140 -7.35 -4.82 8.49
N GLN A 141 -7.42 -6.14 8.60
CA GLN A 141 -6.30 -7.05 8.45
C GLN A 141 -6.30 -7.66 7.05
N TYR A 142 -5.17 -7.53 6.36
CA TYR A 142 -4.89 -8.20 5.12
C TYR A 142 -4.04 -9.45 5.37
N ASP A 143 -4.21 -10.44 4.50
CA ASP A 143 -3.35 -11.61 4.46
C ASP A 143 -2.56 -11.59 3.15
N THR A 144 -1.64 -12.54 2.98
CA THR A 144 -0.81 -12.61 1.79
C THR A 144 -1.65 -12.73 0.52
N PRO A 145 -1.46 -11.84 -0.48
CA PRO A 145 -2.20 -11.89 -1.74
C PRO A 145 -1.74 -13.05 -2.64
N TYR A 146 -0.69 -13.78 -2.23
CA TYR A 146 -0.08 -14.86 -3.01
C TYR A 146 -0.72 -16.24 -2.79
N VAL A 147 -1.65 -16.35 -1.83
CA VAL A 147 -2.41 -17.57 -1.56
C VAL A 147 -3.88 -17.31 -1.84
N LYS A 148 -4.45 -18.13 -2.73
CA LYS A 148 -5.85 -17.98 -3.16
C LYS A 148 -6.81 -18.23 -1.99
N GLY A 149 -7.86 -17.41 -1.89
CA GLY A 149 -8.93 -17.57 -0.91
C GLY A 149 -8.60 -17.11 0.52
N LEU A 150 -7.43 -16.48 0.75
CA LEU A 150 -7.17 -15.84 2.04
C LEU A 150 -7.99 -14.56 2.19
N PRO A 151 -8.62 -14.33 3.35
CA PRO A 151 -9.60 -13.28 3.53
C PRO A 151 -8.97 -11.95 3.96
N THR A 152 -9.62 -10.85 3.61
CA THR A 152 -9.54 -9.61 4.40
C THR A 152 -10.51 -9.73 5.58
N THR A 153 -10.04 -9.41 6.79
CA THR A 153 -10.86 -9.49 8.01
C THR A 153 -10.90 -8.15 8.74
N LEU A 154 -12.03 -7.85 9.36
CA LEU A 154 -12.19 -6.66 10.20
C LEU A 154 -12.21 -7.11 11.67
N HIS A 155 -11.25 -6.63 12.45
CA HIS A 155 -11.12 -6.89 13.88
C HIS A 155 -11.57 -5.64 14.62
N ILE A 156 -12.50 -5.80 15.54
CA ILE A 156 -13.08 -4.70 16.31
C ILE A 156 -12.91 -5.02 17.78
N CYS A 157 -12.24 -4.12 18.50
CA CYS A 157 -12.07 -4.22 19.94
C CYS A 157 -12.74 -3.02 20.59
N GLU A 158 -13.63 -3.23 21.55
CA GLU A 158 -14.39 -2.12 22.16
C GLU A 158 -14.69 -2.33 23.65
N LYS A 159 -14.78 -1.22 24.37
CA LYS A 159 -15.22 -1.18 25.76
C LYS A 159 -16.74 -1.29 25.82
N VAL A 160 -17.25 -2.25 26.59
CA VAL A 160 -18.70 -2.44 26.82
C VAL A 160 -18.98 -2.37 28.32
N GLY A 161 -19.41 -1.19 28.81
CA GLY A 161 -19.47 -0.93 30.25
C GLY A 161 -18.08 -1.01 30.87
N ASP A 162 -17.88 -1.87 31.85
CA ASP A 162 -16.57 -2.19 32.43
C ASP A 162 -15.87 -3.38 31.74
N GLY A 163 -16.48 -3.94 30.70
CA GLY A 163 -15.98 -5.12 29.98
C GLY A 163 -15.27 -4.79 28.66
N TYR A 164 -14.72 -5.86 28.06
CA TYR A 164 -14.07 -5.88 26.75
C TYR A 164 -14.87 -6.77 25.79
N ARG A 165 -15.09 -6.31 24.56
CA ARG A 165 -15.65 -7.11 23.48
C ARG A 165 -14.71 -7.08 22.28
N GLU A 166 -14.48 -8.25 21.71
CA GLU A 166 -13.79 -8.43 20.44
C GLU A 166 -14.75 -9.03 19.41
N THR A 167 -14.66 -8.57 18.17
CA THR A 167 -15.46 -9.07 17.06
C THR A 167 -14.59 -9.17 15.82
N ILE A 168 -14.58 -10.34 15.19
CA ILE A 168 -13.87 -10.57 13.92
C ILE A 168 -14.90 -10.83 12.83
N ILE A 169 -14.90 -10.01 11.79
CA ILE A 169 -15.82 -10.10 10.66
C ILE A 169 -15.04 -10.52 9.42
N ARG A 170 -15.50 -11.60 8.80
CA ARG A 170 -15.12 -12.00 7.43
C ARG A 170 -16.35 -11.83 6.54
N ARG A 171 -16.31 -10.86 5.62
CA ARG A 171 -17.44 -10.57 4.74
C ARG A 171 -17.64 -11.63 3.66
N THR A 172 -16.55 -12.21 3.16
CA THR A 172 -16.56 -13.15 2.04
C THR A 172 -15.39 -14.13 2.14
N TYR A 173 -15.50 -15.27 1.45
CA TYR A 173 -14.42 -16.23 1.23
C TYR A 173 -13.69 -16.02 -0.11
N GLU A 174 -14.18 -15.09 -0.92
CA GLU A 174 -13.52 -14.69 -2.16
C GLU A 174 -12.36 -13.74 -1.84
N ASP A 175 -11.18 -14.04 -2.37
CA ASP A 175 -10.02 -13.17 -2.21
C ASP A 175 -10.17 -11.85 -3.00
N PRO A 176 -9.40 -10.80 -2.66
CA PRO A 176 -9.50 -9.50 -3.31
C PRO A 176 -9.31 -9.53 -4.83
N TYR A 177 -8.46 -10.41 -5.37
CA TYR A 177 -8.27 -10.52 -6.82
C TYR A 177 -9.48 -11.11 -7.52
N THR A 178 -10.13 -12.11 -6.92
CA THR A 178 -11.38 -12.68 -7.43
C THR A 178 -12.47 -11.61 -7.48
N LEU A 179 -12.58 -10.77 -6.45
CA LEU A 179 -13.53 -9.66 -6.42
C LEU A 179 -13.21 -8.61 -7.49
N GLN A 180 -11.94 -8.21 -7.62
CA GLN A 180 -11.48 -7.26 -8.63
C GLN A 180 -11.80 -7.74 -10.06
N LEU A 181 -11.61 -9.03 -10.36
CA LEU A 181 -11.92 -9.57 -11.69
C LEU A 181 -13.43 -9.57 -11.99
N LYS A 182 -14.28 -9.75 -10.97
CA LYS A 182 -15.73 -9.62 -11.12
C LYS A 182 -16.15 -8.18 -11.38
N GLU A 183 -15.53 -7.23 -10.69
CA GLU A 183 -15.74 -5.80 -10.93
C GLU A 183 -15.30 -5.39 -12.34
N LEU A 184 -14.12 -5.85 -12.77
CA LEU A 184 -13.63 -5.67 -14.13
C LEU A 184 -14.60 -6.25 -15.17
N TYR A 185 -15.10 -7.47 -14.95
CA TYR A 185 -16.10 -8.08 -15.83
C TYR A 185 -17.38 -7.23 -15.89
N SER A 186 -17.89 -6.79 -14.74
CA SER A 186 -19.08 -5.95 -14.67
C SER A 186 -18.89 -4.63 -15.42
N TRP A 187 -17.74 -3.99 -15.27
CA TRP A 187 -17.43 -2.77 -15.99
C TRP A 187 -17.40 -3.00 -17.51
N VAL A 188 -16.66 -4.01 -17.97
CA VAL A 188 -16.48 -4.25 -19.42
C VAL A 188 -17.78 -4.70 -20.09
N VAL A 189 -18.57 -5.55 -19.43
CA VAL A 189 -19.76 -6.18 -20.05
C VAL A 189 -21.03 -5.37 -19.80
N HIS A 190 -21.15 -4.71 -18.65
CA HIS A 190 -22.37 -4.01 -18.25
C HIS A 190 -22.21 -2.49 -18.17
N GLY A 191 -21.00 -1.96 -18.36
CA GLY A 191 -20.74 -0.53 -18.29
C GLY A 191 -20.94 0.05 -16.89
N THR A 192 -20.78 -0.76 -15.84
CA THR A 192 -20.79 -0.23 -14.47
C THR A 192 -19.63 0.74 -14.26
N LEU A 193 -19.79 1.68 -13.32
CA LEU A 193 -18.72 2.62 -13.01
C LEU A 193 -17.50 1.88 -12.48
N VAL A 194 -16.31 2.36 -12.86
CA VAL A 194 -15.05 1.91 -12.30
C VAL A 194 -14.86 2.66 -10.99
N GLU A 195 -14.70 1.93 -9.89
CA GLU A 195 -14.51 2.54 -8.57
C GLU A 195 -13.14 3.22 -8.47
N THR A 196 -12.08 2.56 -8.96
CA THR A 196 -10.71 3.10 -8.94
C THR A 196 -10.36 3.72 -10.29
N THR A 197 -10.34 5.05 -10.33
CA THR A 197 -10.18 5.85 -11.55
C THR A 197 -8.72 6.25 -11.81
N VAL A 198 -8.46 6.91 -12.95
CA VAL A 198 -7.12 7.48 -13.24
C VAL A 198 -6.86 8.68 -12.34
N GLU A 199 -7.90 9.42 -11.99
CA GLU A 199 -7.87 10.53 -11.05
C GLU A 199 -7.44 10.04 -9.65
N ASP A 200 -7.87 8.85 -9.23
CA ASP A 200 -7.38 8.24 -7.98
C ASP A 200 -5.89 7.91 -8.03
N ALA A 201 -5.41 7.36 -9.16
CA ALA A 201 -3.99 7.09 -9.34
C ALA A 201 -3.13 8.37 -9.37
N GLU A 202 -3.69 9.49 -9.85
CA GLU A 202 -3.04 10.80 -9.75
C GLU A 202 -2.91 11.24 -8.30
N LEU A 203 -3.98 11.09 -7.50
CA LEU A 203 -3.94 11.41 -6.06
C LEU A 203 -2.93 10.55 -5.30
N ASP A 204 -2.85 9.25 -5.59
CA ASP A 204 -1.84 8.36 -5.02
C ASP A 204 -0.42 8.83 -5.37
N SER A 205 -0.21 9.25 -6.62
CA SER A 205 1.06 9.83 -7.06
C SER A 205 1.40 11.13 -6.31
N GLN A 206 0.40 11.97 -5.99
CA GLN A 206 0.63 13.17 -5.18
C GLN A 206 1.06 12.81 -3.75
N ILE A 207 0.51 11.74 -3.16
CA ILE A 207 0.96 11.24 -1.84
C ILE A 207 2.43 10.84 -1.92
N PHE A 208 2.86 10.16 -2.99
CA PHE A 208 4.28 9.79 -3.18
C PHE A 208 5.16 11.03 -3.24
N GLN A 209 4.73 12.07 -3.96
CA GLN A 209 5.47 13.34 -3.99
C GLN A 209 5.61 13.96 -2.60
N MET A 210 4.56 13.94 -1.77
CA MET A 210 4.65 14.43 -0.39
C MET A 210 5.69 13.67 0.42
N ILE A 211 5.72 12.33 0.29
CA ILE A 211 6.71 11.48 0.96
C ILE A 211 8.12 11.80 0.49
N MET A 212 8.36 11.82 -0.82
CA MET A 212 9.68 12.04 -1.40
C MET A 212 10.23 13.43 -1.03
N LYS A 213 9.41 14.47 -1.05
CA LYS A 213 9.80 15.83 -0.64
C LYS A 213 10.15 15.89 0.85
N ALA A 214 9.47 15.14 1.70
CA ALA A 214 9.74 15.10 3.14
C ALA A 214 10.96 14.25 3.52
N GLY A 215 11.38 13.31 2.66
CA GLY A 215 12.51 12.41 2.91
C GLY A 215 13.89 13.07 3.01
N GLY A 216 14.00 14.38 2.75
CA GLY A 216 15.23 15.13 2.95
C GLY A 216 16.33 14.82 1.94
N TYR A 217 15.99 14.35 0.73
CA TYR A 217 16.94 14.21 -0.37
C TYR A 217 17.44 15.59 -0.79
N THR A 218 18.58 16.03 -0.27
CA THR A 218 19.22 17.30 -0.63
C THR A 218 19.87 17.20 -2.01
N ALA A 219 19.70 18.25 -2.82
CA ALA A 219 20.41 18.46 -4.09
C ALA A 219 21.93 18.52 -3.93
#